data_AF-A0A0S8BUC4-F1
#
_entry.id   AF-A0A0S8BUC4-F1
#
_cell.length_a   1.000
_cell.length_b   1.000
_cell.length_c   1.000
_cell.angle_alpha   90.00
_cell.angle_beta   90.00
_cell.angle_gamma   90.00
#
_symmetry.space_group_name_H-M   'P 1'
#
loop_
_entity.id
_entity.type
_entity.pdbx_description
1 polymer ?
#
loop_
_entity_poly.entity_id
_entity_poly.type
_entity_poly.pdbx_seq_one_letter_code
_entity_poly.pdbx_strand_id
1 'polypeptide(L)'
;MWLQEDYHHKLHTGIGQRPIDRYNASVEKVPIRRLCKAELDEIFLIRHERIVNNDATISFKGAIYEVPTAYIRHKIEIRHPVDNPEELYLYDNDIRVGRIKWVDKKENARTFRPKSVPSNLSFHKGRVKS
;
A
#
# COMPACT_ATOMS: atom_id res chain seq x y z
N MET A 1 14.95 -26.10 21.52
CA MET A 1 15.65 -24.83 21.29
C MET A 1 17.10 -25.14 20.96
N TRP A 2 17.44 -25.40 19.69
CA TRP A 2 18.76 -25.92 19.29
C TRP A 2 19.76 -24.81 18.93
N LEU A 3 19.27 -23.74 18.30
CA LEU A 3 20.10 -22.64 17.80
C LEU A 3 20.82 -21.89 18.93
N GLN A 4 20.10 -21.56 19.99
CA GLN A 4 20.64 -20.77 21.11
C GLN A 4 21.49 -21.62 22.06
N GLU A 5 21.05 -22.83 22.38
CA GLU A 5 21.70 -23.68 23.40
C GLU A 5 22.86 -24.51 22.84
N ASP A 6 22.74 -25.05 21.61
CA ASP A 6 23.75 -25.96 21.07
C ASP A 6 24.62 -25.31 19.99
N TYR A 7 24.07 -24.48 19.10
CA TYR A 7 24.87 -23.92 18.00
C TYR A 7 25.71 -22.72 18.42
N HIS A 8 25.11 -21.68 18.99
CA HIS A 8 25.82 -20.44 19.30
C HIS A 8 26.84 -20.61 20.44
N HIS A 9 26.58 -21.52 21.38
CA HIS A 9 27.36 -21.67 22.61
C HIS A 9 28.39 -22.82 22.55
N LYS A 10 28.33 -23.68 21.52
CA LYS A 10 29.30 -24.76 21.35
C LYS A 10 30.55 -24.27 20.65
N LEU A 11 31.66 -24.91 20.99
CA LEU A 11 32.94 -24.66 20.32
C LEU A 11 32.91 -25.35 18.95
N HIS A 12 33.04 -24.56 17.88
CA HIS A 12 33.01 -25.08 16.52
C HIS A 12 34.44 -25.34 16.06
N THR A 13 34.76 -26.59 15.76
CA THR A 13 36.11 -27.04 15.39
C THR A 13 36.65 -26.34 14.15
N GLY A 14 35.80 -25.91 13.21
CA GLY A 14 36.21 -25.18 12.01
C GLY A 14 36.63 -23.72 12.24
N ILE A 15 36.18 -23.09 13.32
CA ILE A 15 36.50 -21.67 13.64
C ILE A 15 37.27 -21.52 14.96
N GLY A 16 37.50 -22.62 15.68
CA GLY A 16 38.27 -22.68 16.93
C GLY A 16 37.65 -21.91 18.12
N GLN A 17 36.45 -21.36 17.95
CA GLN A 17 35.80 -20.49 18.92
C GLN A 17 34.28 -20.69 18.86
N ARG A 18 33.55 -20.18 19.87
CA ARG A 18 32.09 -20.18 19.83
C ARG A 18 31.62 -19.10 18.84
N PRO A 19 30.62 -19.38 17.98
CA PRO A 19 30.12 -18.39 17.03
C PRO A 19 29.71 -17.07 17.69
N ILE A 20 29.15 -17.13 18.90
CA ILE A 20 28.71 -15.94 19.65
C ILE A 20 29.88 -15.04 20.07
N ASP A 21 30.98 -15.61 20.55
CA ASP A 21 32.17 -14.85 20.96
C ASP A 21 32.81 -14.16 19.75
N ARG A 22 32.89 -14.85 18.62
CA ARG A 22 33.41 -14.28 17.36
C ARG A 22 32.56 -13.11 16.87
N TYR A 23 31.24 -13.28 16.92
CA TYR A 23 30.29 -12.26 16.51
C TYR A 23 30.45 -11.01 17.39
N ASN A 24 30.43 -11.17 18.72
CA ASN A 24 30.60 -10.05 19.65
C ASN A 24 31.91 -9.30 19.42
N ALA A 25 33.04 -10.01 19.28
CA ALA A 25 34.34 -9.40 18.99
C ALA A 25 34.40 -8.66 17.64
N SER A 26 33.51 -8.98 16.70
CA SER A 26 33.41 -8.32 15.40
C SER A 26 32.47 -7.12 15.45
N VAL A 27 31.37 -7.22 16.20
CA VAL A 27 30.40 -6.13 16.42
C VAL A 27 31.07 -4.95 17.11
N GLU A 28 31.98 -5.18 18.05
CA GLU A 28 32.73 -4.10 18.71
C GLU A 28 33.67 -3.33 17.77
N LYS A 29 34.09 -3.95 16.67
CA LYS A 29 35.06 -3.37 15.72
C LYS A 29 34.42 -2.68 14.53
N VAL A 30 33.13 -2.93 14.27
CA VAL A 30 32.43 -2.44 13.08
C VAL A 30 31.32 -1.48 13.49
N PRO A 31 31.29 -0.25 12.95
CA PRO A 31 30.17 0.66 13.18
C PRO A 31 28.91 0.11 12.49
N ILE A 32 27.98 -0.42 13.28
CA ILE A 32 26.69 -0.89 12.78
C ILE A 32 25.73 0.29 12.69
N ARG A 33 25.36 0.68 11.47
CA ARG A 33 24.24 1.60 11.26
C ARG A 33 22.95 0.89 11.67
N ARG A 34 22.30 1.37 12.72
CA ARG A 34 20.95 0.94 13.09
C ARG A 34 19.95 1.80 12.33
N LEU A 35 19.06 1.14 11.59
CA LEU A 35 17.93 1.81 10.96
C LEU A 35 16.98 2.33 12.05
N CYS A 36 16.35 3.47 11.81
CA CYS A 36 15.32 3.94 12.73
C CYS A 36 14.08 3.05 12.62
N LYS A 37 13.24 3.05 13.67
CA LYS A 37 12.01 2.23 13.68
C LYS A 37 11.10 2.53 12.48
N ALA A 38 11.05 3.79 12.05
CA ALA A 38 10.25 4.20 10.89
C ALA A 38 10.76 3.59 9.58
N GLU A 39 12.07 3.68 9.31
CA GLU A 39 12.68 3.03 8.13
C GLU A 39 12.47 1.52 8.13
N LEU A 40 12.58 0.89 9.30
CA LEU A 40 12.36 -0.54 9.45
C LEU A 40 10.92 -0.93 9.10
N ASP A 41 9.94 -0.18 9.62
CA ASP A 41 8.52 -0.42 9.38
C ASP A 41 8.18 -0.39 7.89
N GLU A 42 8.75 0.58 7.15
CA GLU A 42 8.55 0.73 5.71
C GLU A 42 9.09 -0.44 4.89
N ILE A 43 10.17 -1.09 5.34
CA ILE A 43 10.77 -2.26 4.69
C ILE A 43 9.89 -3.51 4.85
N PHE A 44 9.18 -3.61 5.97
CA PHE A 44 8.32 -4.76 6.26
C PHE A 44 6.90 -4.64 5.70
N LEU A 45 6.57 -3.54 5.01
CA LEU A 45 5.27 -3.40 4.35
C LEU A 45 5.13 -4.35 3.15
N ILE A 46 4.00 -5.02 3.05
CA ILE A 46 3.69 -5.92 1.93
C ILE A 46 3.29 -5.08 0.73
N ARG A 47 3.98 -5.31 -0.40
CA ARG A 47 3.76 -4.62 -1.67
C ARG A 47 2.73 -5.32 -2.55
N HIS A 48 1.79 -4.54 -3.10
CA HIS A 48 0.81 -4.99 -4.08
C HIS A 48 0.61 -3.97 -5.20
N GLU A 49 0.59 -4.42 -6.45
CA GLU A 49 0.33 -3.55 -7.60
C GLU A 49 -1.16 -3.62 -8.01
N ARG A 50 -1.79 -2.46 -8.21
CA ARG A 50 -3.18 -2.37 -8.69
C ARG A 50 -3.34 -1.25 -9.71
N ILE A 51 -4.35 -1.39 -10.56
CA ILE A 51 -4.77 -0.35 -11.49
C ILE A 51 -5.98 0.35 -10.90
N VAL A 52 -5.99 1.68 -10.93
CA VAL A 52 -7.11 2.48 -10.43
C VAL A 52 -8.26 2.47 -11.44
N ASN A 53 -9.47 2.25 -10.94
CA ASN A 53 -10.69 2.27 -11.73
C ASN A 53 -11.01 3.68 -12.25
N ASN A 54 -11.94 3.77 -13.20
CA ASN A 54 -12.35 5.05 -13.79
C ASN A 54 -13.02 6.00 -12.77
N ASP A 55 -13.63 5.43 -11.73
CA ASP A 55 -14.27 6.11 -10.61
C ASP A 55 -13.28 6.46 -9.47
N ALA A 56 -11.96 6.42 -9.72
CA ALA A 56 -10.91 6.72 -8.75
C ALA A 56 -10.92 5.80 -7.51
N THR A 57 -11.35 4.55 -7.67
CA THR A 57 -11.30 3.53 -6.63
C THR A 57 -10.38 2.38 -6.98
N ILE A 58 -10.01 1.59 -5.97
CA ILE A 58 -9.35 0.30 -6.12
C ILE A 58 -10.07 -0.78 -5.32
N SER A 59 -10.02 -2.01 -5.80
CA SER A 59 -10.46 -3.19 -5.05
C SER A 59 -9.25 -3.91 -4.46
N PHE A 60 -9.23 -4.07 -3.13
CA PHE A 60 -8.18 -4.78 -2.40
C PHE A 60 -8.78 -5.63 -1.29
N LYS A 61 -8.48 -6.95 -1.29
CA LYS A 61 -8.97 -7.94 -0.31
C LYS A 61 -10.50 -7.90 -0.07
N GLY A 62 -11.28 -7.66 -1.12
CA GLY A 62 -12.76 -7.61 -1.03
C GLY A 62 -13.34 -6.28 -0.56
N ALA A 63 -12.48 -5.30 -0.28
CA ALA A 63 -12.84 -3.94 0.08
C ALA A 63 -12.52 -2.96 -1.05
N ILE A 64 -13.21 -1.81 -1.06
CA ILE A 64 -13.01 -0.75 -2.04
C ILE A 64 -12.41 0.46 -1.32
N TYR A 65 -11.34 1.02 -1.87
CA TYR A 65 -10.64 2.18 -1.32
C TYR A 65 -10.65 3.35 -2.30
N GLU A 66 -10.71 4.55 -1.76
CA GLU A 66 -10.63 5.81 -2.51
C GLU A 66 -9.17 6.18 -2.77
N VAL A 67 -8.89 6.55 -4.01
CA VAL A 67 -7.58 6.99 -4.48
C VAL A 67 -7.72 8.38 -5.10
N PRO A 68 -6.70 9.24 -5.04
CA PRO A 68 -6.76 10.53 -5.72
C PRO A 68 -7.04 10.36 -7.22
N THR A 69 -7.93 11.20 -7.76
CA THR A 69 -8.37 11.16 -9.17
C THR A 69 -7.23 11.34 -10.17
N ALA A 70 -6.10 11.90 -9.74
CA ALA A 70 -4.87 12.01 -10.53
C ALA A 70 -4.33 10.64 -11.00
N TYR A 71 -4.67 9.55 -10.30
CA TYR A 71 -4.20 8.21 -10.62
C TYR A 71 -5.21 7.35 -11.40
N ILE A 72 -6.33 7.92 -11.88
CA ILE A 72 -7.33 7.18 -12.67
C ILE A 72 -6.66 6.49 -13.87
N ARG A 73 -6.86 5.18 -14.02
CA ARG A 73 -6.24 4.31 -15.05
C ARG A 73 -4.71 4.19 -14.97
N HIS A 74 -4.09 4.71 -13.91
CA HIS A 74 -2.68 4.49 -13.65
C HIS A 74 -2.46 3.22 -12.82
N LYS A 75 -1.30 2.59 -13.02
CA LYS A 75 -0.80 1.50 -12.19
C LYS A 75 -0.14 2.11 -10.97
N ILE A 76 -0.63 1.77 -9.79
CA ILE A 76 -0.14 2.25 -8.51
C ILE A 76 0.36 1.09 -7.65
N GLU A 77 1.22 1.42 -6.71
CA GLU A 77 1.68 0.49 -5.70
C GLU A 77 0.98 0.76 -4.37
N ILE A 78 0.52 -0.29 -3.74
CA ILE A 78 -0.16 -0.23 -2.45
C ILE A 78 0.63 -1.06 -1.46
N ARG A 79 0.88 -0.48 -0.30
CA ARG A 79 1.61 -1.12 0.79
C ARG A 79 0.75 -1.19 2.04
N HIS A 80 0.78 -2.32 2.74
CA HIS A 80 0.13 -2.45 4.05
C HIS A 80 1.02 -3.22 5.04
N PRO A 81 0.93 -2.94 6.34
CA PRO A 81 1.65 -3.71 7.35
C PRO A 81 1.06 -5.13 7.46
N VAL A 82 1.88 -6.08 7.89
CA VAL A 82 1.44 -7.46 8.14
C VAL A 82 0.40 -7.52 9.25
N ASP A 83 0.56 -6.65 10.26
CA ASP A 83 -0.27 -6.62 11.47
C ASP A 83 -1.68 -6.08 11.19
N ASN A 84 -1.81 -5.07 10.33
CA ASN A 84 -3.07 -4.38 10.03
C ASN A 84 -3.31 -4.23 8.52
N PRO A 85 -3.94 -5.22 7.86
CA PRO A 85 -4.16 -5.20 6.41
C PRO A 85 -5.19 -4.15 5.93
N GLU A 86 -5.88 -3.50 6.87
CA GLU A 86 -6.87 -2.44 6.61
C GLU A 86 -6.23 -1.07 6.40
N GLU A 87 -4.99 -0.88 6.88
CA GLU A 87 -4.26 0.37 6.71
C GLU A 87 -3.39 0.28 5.45
N LEU A 88 -3.77 1.04 4.42
CA LEU A 88 -3.13 1.00 3.12
C LEU A 88 -2.48 2.33 2.80
N TYR A 89 -1.27 2.23 2.25
CA TYR A 89 -0.46 3.35 1.83
C TYR A 89 -0.29 3.31 0.31
N LEU A 90 -0.54 4.43 -0.32
CA LEU A 90 -0.30 4.65 -1.75
C LEU A 90 1.16 5.02 -1.97
N TYR A 91 1.81 4.27 -2.85
CA TYR A 91 3.14 4.50 -3.35
C TYR A 91 3.09 4.74 -4.86
N ASP A 92 3.79 5.77 -5.30
CA ASP A 92 4.03 6.08 -6.71
C ASP A 92 5.54 6.12 -6.93
N ASN A 93 6.07 5.26 -7.82
CA ASN A 93 7.52 5.18 -8.09
C ASN A 93 8.39 5.08 -6.81
N ASP A 94 8.00 4.23 -5.85
CA ASP A 94 8.65 4.06 -4.54
C ASP A 94 8.49 5.27 -3.56
N ILE A 95 7.80 6.33 -3.97
CA ILE A 95 7.51 7.50 -3.14
C ILE A 95 6.16 7.31 -2.44
N ARG A 96 6.15 7.45 -1.11
CA ARG A 96 4.92 7.43 -0.31
C ARG A 96 4.10 8.70 -0.57
N VAL A 97 2.96 8.55 -1.26
CA VAL A 97 2.04 9.65 -1.55
C VAL A 97 1.15 9.94 -0.34
N GLY A 98 0.67 8.89 0.33
CA GLY A 98 -0.19 9.05 1.50
C GLY A 98 -0.98 7.80 1.86
N ARG A 99 -1.83 7.91 2.88
CA ARG A 99 -2.77 6.84 3.26
C ARG A 99 -4.03 6.89 2.40
N ILE A 100 -4.53 5.73 2.00
CA ILE A 100 -5.82 5.61 1.32
C ILE A 100 -6.89 5.19 2.33
N LYS A 101 -8.10 5.70 2.13
CA LYS A 101 -9.24 5.43 3.01
C LYS A 101 -10.21 4.48 2.33
N TRP A 102 -10.95 3.77 3.17
CA TRP A 102 -12.09 2.96 2.76
C TRP A 102 -13.14 3.85 2.08
N VAL A 103 -13.75 3.35 1.00
CA VAL A 103 -14.90 4.01 0.39
C VAL A 103 -16.06 4.00 1.38
N ASP A 104 -16.50 5.19 1.80
CA ASP A 104 -17.75 5.33 2.53
C ASP A 104 -18.92 5.28 1.55
N LYS A 105 -19.58 4.12 1.47
CA LYS A 105 -20.72 3.90 0.57
C LYS A 105 -21.91 4.82 0.90
N LYS A 106 -22.01 5.30 2.15
CA LYS A 106 -23.16 6.07 2.66
C LYS A 106 -23.08 7.54 2.24
N GLU A 107 -21.89 8.13 2.17
CA GLU A 107 -21.64 9.47 1.62
C GLU A 107 -21.81 9.51 0.09
N ASN A 108 -21.35 8.47 -0.63
CA ASN A 108 -21.55 8.37 -2.08
C ASN A 108 -23.04 8.30 -2.47
N ALA A 109 -23.87 7.61 -1.69
CA ALA A 109 -25.31 7.56 -1.90
C ALA A 109 -26.02 8.92 -1.66
N ARG A 110 -25.48 9.78 -0.80
CA ARG A 110 -26.06 11.11 -0.49
C ARG A 110 -25.79 12.15 -1.58
N THR A 111 -24.70 11.99 -2.32
CA THR A 111 -24.22 13.00 -3.27
C THR A 111 -24.80 12.80 -4.68
N PHE A 112 -25.34 11.61 -4.98
CA PHE A 112 -26.06 11.38 -6.24
C PHE A 112 -27.46 12.00 -6.21
N ARG A 113 -27.54 13.30 -6.47
CA ARG A 113 -28.78 13.97 -6.91
C ARG A 113 -28.73 14.10 -8.43
N PRO A 114 -29.33 13.18 -9.20
CA PRO A 114 -29.53 13.41 -10.62
C PRO A 114 -30.44 14.64 -10.75
N LYS A 115 -29.89 15.76 -11.21
CA LYS A 115 -30.73 16.87 -11.64
C LYS A 115 -31.51 16.36 -12.84
N SER A 116 -32.83 16.26 -12.71
CA SER A 116 -33.71 16.12 -13.87
C SER A 116 -33.53 17.37 -14.71
N VAL A 117 -32.62 17.33 -15.67
CA VAL A 117 -32.55 18.37 -16.69
C VAL A 117 -33.76 18.09 -17.59
N PRO A 118 -34.74 19.00 -17.70
CA PRO A 118 -35.79 18.83 -18.69
C PRO A 118 -35.13 18.90 -20.06
N SER A 119 -34.98 17.74 -20.70
CA SER A 119 -34.58 17.62 -22.09
C SER A 119 -35.70 18.17 -22.98
N ASN A 120 -35.88 19.49 -23.01
CA ASN A 120 -36.67 20.16 -24.04
C ASN A 120 -35.84 20.17 -25.33
N LEU A 121 -35.66 18.98 -25.93
CA LEU A 121 -35.32 18.89 -27.34
C LEU A 121 -36.55 19.33 -28.13
N SER A 122 -36.60 20.61 -28.49
CA SER A 122 -37.58 21.11 -29.45
C SER A 122 -37.14 20.65 -30.84
N PHE A 123 -37.71 19.54 -31.32
CA PHE A 123 -37.67 19.23 -32.74
C PHE A 123 -38.55 20.24 -33.46
N HIS A 124 -37.91 21.27 -34.02
CA HIS A 124 -38.52 22.26 -34.88
C HIS A 124 -39.42 21.55 -35.91
N LYS A 125 -40.74 21.76 -35.81
CA LYS A 125 -41.72 21.32 -36.81
C LYS A 125 -41.47 22.09 -38.11
N GLY A 126 -40.61 21.54 -38.96
CA GLY A 126 -40.50 21.93 -40.36
C GLY A 126 -41.78 21.55 -41.09
N ARG A 127 -42.72 22.49 -41.18
CA ARG A 127 -43.89 22.40 -42.06
C ARG A 127 -43.49 23.03 -43.39
N VAL A 128 -43.34 22.21 -44.43
CA VAL A 128 -43.34 22.70 -45.81
C VAL A 128 -44.58 22.11 -46.49
N LYS A 129 -45.62 22.93 -46.63
CA LYS A 129 -46.63 22.81 -47.70
C LYS A 129 -45.95 23.31 -48.99
N SER A 130 -46.17 22.77 -50.17
CA SER A 130 -47.43 22.46 -50.85
C SER A 130 -47.20 21.36 -51.88
#